data_AF-A0A1G6KL17-F1
#
_entry.id   AF-A0A1G6KL17-F1
#
_cell.length_a   1.000
_cell.length_b   1.000
_cell.length_c   1.000
_cell.angle_alpha   90.00
_cell.angle_beta   90.00
_cell.angle_gamma   90.00
#
_symmetry.space_group_name_H-M   'P 1'
#
loop_
_entity.id
_entity.type
_entity.pdbx_description
1 polymer ?
#
loop_
_entity_poly.entity_id
_entity_poly.type
_entity_poly.pdbx_seq_one_letter_code
_entity_poly.pdbx_strand_id
1 'polypeptide(L)'
;MNASKIIAAAAFSLVAAAGAQAETYDGVHTLTSAASRSEVAAEGVAAARAGNQYADGASAGAQTFTSTADRATIRAEAVAKAHDPFESLDRRAFYRDEVPAAYKKSKVSFTRQAGL
;
A
#
# COMPACT_ATOMS: atom_id res chain seq x y z
N MET A 1 -64.74 -4.43 -17.89
CA MET A 1 -63.65 -5.11 -17.14
C MET A 1 -64.25 -6.31 -16.44
N ASN A 2 -63.68 -7.51 -16.60
CA ASN A 2 -64.26 -8.75 -16.05
C ASN A 2 -63.64 -9.06 -14.67
N ALA A 3 -64.42 -9.67 -13.76
CA ALA A 3 -64.05 -9.92 -12.37
C ALA A 3 -62.68 -10.61 -12.22
N SER A 4 -62.32 -11.53 -13.12
CA SER A 4 -61.02 -12.23 -13.11
C SER A 4 -59.82 -11.29 -13.25
N LYS A 5 -59.95 -10.17 -13.99
CA LYS A 5 -58.86 -9.19 -14.13
C LYS A 5 -58.69 -8.36 -12.86
N ILE A 6 -59.79 -8.10 -12.14
CA ILE A 6 -59.76 -7.39 -10.85
C ILE A 6 -59.10 -8.28 -9.79
N ILE A 7 -59.48 -9.57 -9.74
CA ILE A 7 -58.90 -10.53 -8.80
C ILE A 7 -57.40 -10.72 -9.08
N ALA A 8 -57.00 -10.85 -10.35
CA ALA A 8 -55.59 -10.97 -10.71
C ALA A 8 -54.78 -9.72 -10.33
N ALA A 9 -55.32 -8.52 -10.56
CA ALA A 9 -54.67 -7.28 -10.15
C ALA A 9 -54.55 -7.20 -8.62
N ALA A 10 -55.60 -7.54 -7.88
CA ALA A 10 -55.59 -7.54 -6.41
C ALA A 10 -54.59 -8.55 -5.84
N ALA A 11 -54.54 -9.76 -6.39
CA ALA A 11 -53.57 -10.78 -5.99
C ALA A 11 -52.13 -10.33 -6.28
N PHE A 12 -51.89 -9.72 -7.45
CA PHE A 12 -50.57 -9.18 -7.81
C PHE A 12 -50.16 -8.02 -6.89
N SER A 13 -51.09 -7.12 -6.54
CA SER A 13 -50.85 -6.03 -5.60
C SER A 13 -50.53 -6.54 -4.19
N LEU A 14 -51.18 -7.61 -3.71
CA LEU A 14 -50.90 -8.21 -2.40
C LEU A 14 -49.50 -8.85 -2.35
N VAL A 15 -49.09 -9.54 -3.43
CA VAL A 15 -47.74 -10.12 -3.53
C VAL A 15 -46.66 -9.03 -3.62
N ALA A 16 -46.92 -7.96 -4.38
CA ALA A 16 -46.00 -6.83 -4.50
C ALA A 16 -45.79 -6.12 -3.14
N ALA A 17 -46.82 -5.99 -2.32
CA ALA A 17 -46.72 -5.40 -0.98
C ALA A 17 -45.89 -6.24 0.00
N ALA A 18 -45.88 -7.58 -0.15
CA ALA A 18 -45.09 -8.47 0.70
C ALA A 18 -43.57 -8.44 0.36
N GLY A 19 -43.21 -8.04 -0.86
CA GLY A 19 -41.83 -7.95 -1.33
C GLY A 19 -41.10 -6.65 -1.00
N ALA A 20 -41.82 -5.62 -0.52
CA ALA A 20 -41.23 -4.36 -0.06
C ALA A 20 -40.62 -4.54 1.35
N GLN A 21 -39.56 -5.34 1.42
CA GLN A 21 -38.75 -5.47 2.63
C GLN A 21 -37.76 -4.30 2.64
N ALA A 22 -37.98 -3.32 3.51
CA ALA A 22 -36.95 -2.33 3.81
C ALA A 22 -35.80 -3.04 4.54
N GLU A 23 -34.56 -2.76 4.18
CA GLU A 23 -33.40 -3.21 4.96
C GLU A 23 -33.62 -2.78 6.41
N THR A 24 -33.75 -3.76 7.31
CA THR A 24 -33.94 -3.47 8.73
C THR A 24 -32.64 -2.87 9.25
N TYR A 25 -32.69 -1.60 9.62
CA TYR A 25 -31.56 -0.95 10.27
C TYR A 25 -31.37 -1.58 11.65
N ASP A 26 -30.33 -2.40 11.80
CA ASP A 26 -29.99 -3.15 13.03
C ASP A 26 -29.44 -2.26 14.17
N GLY A 27 -29.54 -0.93 14.01
CA GLY A 27 -28.98 0.03 14.96
C GLY A 27 -27.45 0.12 14.89
N VAL A 28 -26.88 0.85 15.84
CA VAL A 28 -25.42 0.88 16.03
C VAL A 28 -25.03 -0.41 16.74
N HIS A 29 -24.29 -1.29 16.06
CA HIS A 29 -23.71 -2.47 16.69
C HIS A 29 -22.85 -2.06 17.89
N THR A 30 -23.10 -2.71 19.03
CA THR A 30 -22.32 -2.46 20.24
C THR A 30 -20.88 -2.89 20.00
N LEU A 31 -19.93 -2.05 20.39
CA LEU A 31 -18.51 -2.40 20.38
C LEU A 31 -18.29 -3.54 21.38
N THR A 32 -18.09 -4.75 20.88
CA THR A 32 -17.64 -5.90 21.67
C THR A 32 -16.13 -5.76 21.90
N SER A 33 -15.75 -4.93 22.88
CA SER A 33 -14.36 -4.89 23.32
C SER A 33 -14.04 -6.20 24.06
N ALA A 34 -12.97 -6.88 23.66
CA ALA A 34 -12.50 -8.09 24.34
C ALA A 34 -12.03 -7.83 25.78
N ALA A 35 -11.65 -6.58 26.10
CA ALA A 35 -11.22 -6.14 27.42
C ALA A 35 -12.18 -5.10 28.01
N SER A 36 -12.42 -5.19 29.31
CA SER A 36 -13.16 -4.20 30.10
C SER A 36 -12.36 -2.92 30.30
N ARG A 37 -13.05 -1.81 30.58
CA ARG A 37 -12.40 -0.52 30.85
C ARG A 37 -11.45 -0.56 32.05
N SER A 38 -11.78 -1.36 33.07
CA SER A 38 -10.92 -1.55 34.26
C SER A 38 -9.63 -2.29 33.93
N GLU A 39 -9.69 -3.29 33.05
CA GLU A 39 -8.49 -4.03 32.61
C GLU A 39 -7.56 -3.12 31.81
N VAL A 40 -8.10 -2.34 30.85
CA VAL A 40 -7.31 -1.36 30.09
C VAL A 40 -6.71 -0.29 31.00
N ALA A 41 -7.44 0.16 32.03
CA ALA A 41 -6.91 1.13 32.99
C ALA A 41 -5.74 0.56 33.80
N ALA A 42 -5.85 -0.68 34.26
CA ALA A 42 -4.76 -1.35 34.99
C ALA A 42 -3.53 -1.55 34.10
N GLU A 43 -3.73 -1.98 32.85
CA GLU A 43 -2.65 -2.16 31.87
C GLU A 43 -1.98 -0.82 31.53
N GLY A 44 -2.77 0.25 31.36
CA GLY A 44 -2.24 1.59 31.12
C GLY A 44 -1.35 2.11 32.25
N VAL A 45 -1.72 1.85 33.51
CA VAL A 45 -0.87 2.19 34.67
C VAL A 45 0.42 1.37 34.68
N ALA A 46 0.34 0.08 34.36
CA ALA A 46 1.52 -0.77 34.27
C ALA A 46 2.46 -0.31 33.15
N ALA A 47 1.93 -0.01 31.96
CA ALA A 47 2.69 0.51 30.82
C ALA A 47 3.34 1.86 31.12
N ALA A 48 2.62 2.78 31.77
CA ALA A 48 3.19 4.07 32.17
C ALA A 48 4.35 3.91 33.17
N ARG A 49 4.27 2.93 34.08
CA ARG A 49 5.35 2.61 35.03
C ARG A 49 6.53 1.89 34.40
N ALA A 50 6.32 1.17 33.30
CA ALA A 50 7.38 0.44 32.60
C ALA A 50 8.44 1.37 31.96
N GLY A 51 8.16 2.67 31.86
CA GLY A 51 9.07 3.65 31.26
C GLY A 51 9.13 3.55 29.73
N ASN A 52 9.95 4.40 29.12
CA ASN A 52 10.11 4.42 27.66
C ASN A 52 11.04 3.28 27.21
N GLN A 53 10.46 2.27 26.56
CA GLN A 53 11.17 1.09 26.04
C GLN A 53 12.24 1.43 24.98
N TYR A 54 12.20 2.64 24.41
CA TYR A 54 13.14 3.10 23.39
C TYR A 54 14.08 4.20 23.91
N ALA A 55 14.10 4.46 25.23
CA ALA A 55 14.92 5.53 25.82
C ALA A 55 16.42 5.36 25.50
N ASP A 56 16.92 4.13 25.54
CA ASP A 56 18.33 3.83 25.29
C ASP A 56 18.70 4.09 23.82
N GLY A 57 17.83 3.67 22.90
CA GLY A 57 18.02 3.89 21.45
C GLY A 57 17.93 5.37 21.06
N ALA A 58 17.08 6.14 21.72
CA ALA A 58 16.91 7.57 21.45
C ALA A 58 18.19 8.38 21.75
N SER A 59 18.99 7.94 22.71
CA SER A 59 20.26 8.59 23.09
C SER A 59 21.48 7.96 22.43
N ALA A 60 21.31 6.87 21.66
CA ALA A 60 22.41 6.07 21.13
C ALA A 60 23.19 6.77 20.00
N GLY A 61 22.66 7.86 19.43
CA GLY A 61 23.29 8.56 18.31
C GLY A 61 23.36 7.72 17.03
N ALA A 62 24.10 8.20 16.03
CA ALA A 62 24.30 7.46 14.79
C ALA A 62 25.07 6.17 15.06
N GLN A 63 24.43 5.03 14.80
CA GLN A 63 25.08 3.72 14.94
C GLN A 63 26.07 3.50 13.79
N THR A 64 27.29 3.09 14.14
CA THR A 64 28.27 2.69 13.14
C THR A 64 27.84 1.36 12.54
N PHE A 65 27.85 1.26 11.21
CA PHE A 65 27.72 -0.01 10.52
C PHE A 65 28.94 -0.24 9.64
N THR A 66 29.43 -1.48 9.65
CA THR A 66 30.49 -1.90 8.74
C THR A 66 29.85 -2.56 7.52
N SER A 67 29.95 -1.90 6.37
CA SER A 67 29.59 -2.53 5.10
C SER A 67 30.47 -3.75 4.86
N THR A 68 29.86 -4.90 4.57
CA THR A 68 30.58 -6.13 4.15
C THR A 68 30.90 -6.13 2.66
N ALA A 69 30.29 -5.23 1.88
CA ALA A 69 30.53 -5.12 0.44
C ALA A 69 31.82 -4.33 0.15
N ASP A 70 32.59 -4.81 -0.83
CA ASP A 70 33.77 -4.10 -1.33
C ASP A 70 33.37 -2.77 -2.00
N ARG A 71 34.03 -1.70 -1.59
CA ARG A 71 33.75 -0.33 -2.08
C ARG A 71 34.04 -0.20 -3.57
N ALA A 72 35.05 -0.90 -4.09
CA ALA A 72 35.37 -0.82 -5.51
C ALA A 72 34.28 -1.49 -6.35
N THR A 73 33.77 -2.64 -5.92
CA THR A 73 32.60 -3.30 -6.52
C THR A 73 31.38 -2.39 -6.53
N ILE A 74 30.99 -1.82 -5.37
CA ILE A 74 29.81 -0.93 -5.28
C ILE A 74 29.96 0.29 -6.19
N ARG A 75 31.16 0.87 -6.29
CA ARG A 75 31.40 1.99 -7.19
C ARG A 75 31.27 1.57 -8.65
N ALA A 76 31.79 0.42 -9.04
CA ALA A 76 31.69 -0.09 -10.40
C ALA A 76 30.23 -0.36 -10.79
N GLU A 77 29.45 -0.95 -9.90
CA GLU A 77 28.01 -1.17 -10.07
C GLU A 77 27.23 0.14 -10.22
N ALA A 78 27.52 1.13 -9.36
CA ALA A 78 26.89 2.43 -9.43
C ALA A 78 27.19 3.17 -10.75
N VAL A 79 28.44 3.11 -11.21
CA VAL A 79 28.84 3.68 -12.51
C VAL A 79 28.16 2.95 -13.66
N ALA A 80 28.10 1.61 -13.62
CA ALA A 80 27.39 0.83 -14.64
C ALA A 80 25.90 1.18 -14.68
N LYS A 81 25.26 1.34 -13.52
CA LYS A 81 23.85 1.74 -13.42
C LYS A 81 23.60 3.16 -13.93
N ALA A 82 24.46 4.11 -13.58
CA ALA A 82 24.36 5.50 -14.07
C ALA A 82 24.57 5.61 -15.60
N HIS A 83 25.21 4.61 -16.21
CA HIS A 83 25.38 4.51 -17.66
C HIS A 83 24.36 3.60 -18.34
N ASP A 84 23.34 3.13 -17.63
CA ASP A 84 22.26 2.30 -18.17
C ASP A 84 21.39 3.12 -19.13
N PRO A 85 21.42 2.86 -20.45
CA PRO A 85 20.66 3.63 -21.43
C PRO A 85 19.15 3.45 -21.29
N PHE A 86 18.69 2.44 -20.52
CA PHE A 86 17.29 2.12 -20.33
C PHE A 86 16.73 2.61 -18.99
N GLU A 87 17.52 3.30 -18.16
CA GLU A 87 17.10 3.71 -16.81
C GLU A 87 15.82 4.57 -16.81
N SER A 88 15.60 5.39 -17.84
CA SER A 88 14.40 6.22 -17.97
C SER A 88 13.18 5.49 -18.55
N LEU A 89 13.30 4.20 -18.88
CA LEU A 89 12.26 3.45 -19.57
C LEU A 89 11.63 2.43 -18.62
N ASP A 90 10.30 2.44 -18.54
CA ASP A 90 9.58 1.34 -17.92
C ASP A 90 9.53 0.16 -18.88
N ARG A 91 10.19 -0.94 -18.51
CA ARG A 91 10.22 -2.18 -19.31
C ARG A 91 8.83 -2.73 -19.57
N ARG A 92 7.90 -2.53 -18.64
CA ARG A 92 6.50 -3.03 -18.73
C ARG A 92 5.68 -2.37 -19.82
N ALA A 93 6.13 -1.23 -20.32
CA ALA A 93 5.52 -0.56 -21.46
C ALA A 93 5.80 -1.29 -22.80
N PHE A 94 6.72 -2.25 -22.81
CA PHE A 94 7.12 -2.98 -24.01
C PHE A 94 6.62 -4.43 -24.00
N TYR A 95 6.43 -5.00 -25.20
CA TYR A 95 6.00 -6.38 -25.35
C TYR A 95 7.02 -7.33 -24.67
N ARG A 96 6.52 -8.24 -23.82
CA ARG A 96 7.32 -9.20 -23.02
C ARG A 96 8.36 -8.55 -22.10
N ASP A 97 8.18 -7.30 -21.69
CA ASP A 97 9.13 -6.56 -20.85
C ASP A 97 10.54 -6.39 -21.49
N GLU A 98 10.60 -6.46 -22.82
CA GLU A 98 11.83 -6.32 -23.61
C GLU A 98 11.86 -4.98 -24.35
N VAL A 99 12.80 -4.11 -23.95
CA VAL A 99 13.01 -2.82 -24.62
C VAL A 99 13.74 -3.05 -25.95
N PRO A 100 13.18 -2.60 -27.10
CA PRO A 100 13.85 -2.73 -28.39
C PRO A 100 15.21 -2.04 -28.46
N ALA A 101 16.16 -2.63 -29.20
CA ALA A 101 17.52 -2.11 -29.32
C ALA A 101 17.61 -0.67 -29.87
N ALA A 102 16.58 -0.21 -30.60
CA ALA A 102 16.48 1.16 -31.10
C ALA A 102 16.45 2.23 -29.99
N TYR A 103 16.01 1.87 -28.77
CA TYR A 103 15.99 2.79 -27.62
C TYR A 103 17.33 2.90 -26.89
N LYS A 104 18.34 2.15 -27.31
CA LYS A 104 19.70 2.25 -26.76
C LYS A 104 20.30 3.58 -27.19
N LYS A 105 20.32 4.58 -26.29
CA LYS A 105 20.98 5.88 -26.55
C LYS A 105 22.44 5.64 -26.94
N SER A 106 22.87 6.29 -28.02
CA SER A 106 24.26 6.24 -28.46
C SER A 106 25.17 6.80 -27.37
N LYS A 107 26.32 6.16 -27.11
CA LYS A 107 27.28 6.65 -26.12
C LYS A 107 27.80 8.01 -26.57
N VAL A 108 27.33 9.09 -25.94
CA VAL A 108 27.92 10.42 -26.14
C VAL A 108 29.27 10.46 -25.41
N SER A 109 30.35 10.38 -26.18
CA SER A 109 31.70 10.59 -25.66
C SER A 109 31.93 12.10 -25.49
N PHE A 110 31.92 12.58 -24.25
CA PHE A 110 32.44 13.90 -23.95
C PHE A 110 33.97 13.80 -23.90
N THR A 111 34.64 14.00 -25.03
CA THR A 111 36.09 14.27 -25.03
C THR A 111 36.30 15.60 -24.31
N ARG A 112 36.71 15.53 -23.04
CA ARG A 112 37.20 16.70 -22.29
C ARG A 112 38.52 17.12 -22.92
N GLN A 113 38.46 17.99 -23.93
CA GLN A 113 39.63 18.68 -24.44
C GLN A 113 40.05 19.69 -23.36
N ALA A 114 40.95 19.28 -22.47
CA ALA A 114 41.61 20.21 -21.56
C ALA A 114 42.51 21.11 -22.42
N GLY A 115 42.10 22.36 -22.61
CA GLY A 115 42.92 23.38 -23.24
C GLY A 115 44.14 23.67 -22.37
N LEU A 116 45.29 23.75 -23.04
CA LEU A 116 46.59 24.20 -22.51
C LEU A 116 46.52 25.66 -22.03
#